data_AF-A0A8T5L940-F1
#
_entry.id   AF-A0A8T5L940-F1
#
_cell.length_a   1.000
_cell.length_b   1.000
_cell.length_c   1.000
_cell.angle_alpha   90.00
_cell.angle_beta   90.00
_cell.angle_gamma   90.00
#
_symmetry.space_group_name_H-M   'P 1'
#
loop_
_entity.id
_entity.type
_entity.pdbx_description
1 polymer ?
#
loop_
_entity_poly.entity_id
_entity_poly.type
_entity_poly.pdbx_seq_one_letter_code
_entity_poly.pdbx_strand_id
1 'polypeptide(L)'
;MKIALIGKPSVGKSTFFKAATLAEVKIASYPFTTLKSSEGVGYVRIECLEKEFNTKCNPQKGFCINGQRFVPVKLVDIPGLVEGSHRGLGMGNEFLSDVMQADAFIHIVDVSGETDIEGKPSKDHDPSKDIEFLEEELDMWYYNIFIKAWKSFARKTEMEKGKFSEAVAKQFSGLKVTEDQVKEALRKLGLDEKPTLWKDSDLKEFASILRKISKPMIIAANKIDLLNSKKNYEKLLKEFPDLMIVPCSADSELALRQAVKSDLIDYIPGNKSFIILKDL
;
A
#
# COMPACT_ATOMS: atom_id res chain seq x y z
N MET A 1 -12.74 3.93 1.79
CA MET A 1 -11.42 3.29 1.88
C MET A 1 -10.74 3.34 0.51
N LYS A 2 -9.57 3.96 0.44
CA LYS A 2 -8.67 4.05 -0.72
C LYS A 2 -7.37 3.33 -0.34
N ILE A 3 -6.99 2.29 -1.05
CA ILE A 3 -5.74 1.57 -0.82
C ILE A 3 -4.78 1.93 -1.95
N ALA A 4 -3.55 2.29 -1.60
CA ALA A 4 -2.52 2.62 -2.57
C ALA A 4 -1.54 1.46 -2.76
N LEU A 5 -1.25 1.14 -4.01
CA LEU A 5 -0.20 0.21 -4.40
C LEU A 5 1.11 0.99 -4.52
N ILE A 6 2.12 0.58 -3.77
CA ILE A 6 3.45 1.18 -3.76
C ILE A 6 4.49 0.09 -4.03
N GLY A 7 5.66 0.51 -4.52
CA GLY A 7 6.74 -0.38 -4.89
C GLY A 7 7.58 0.23 -6.01
N LYS A 8 8.80 -0.26 -6.17
CA LYS A 8 9.72 0.20 -7.22
C LYS A 8 9.19 -0.15 -8.63
N PRO A 9 9.74 0.43 -9.70
CA PRO A 9 9.42 0.01 -11.06
C PRO A 9 9.67 -1.50 -11.28
N SER A 10 8.96 -2.10 -12.24
CA SER A 10 9.19 -3.50 -12.67
C SER A 10 8.92 -4.63 -11.66
N VAL A 11 8.41 -4.34 -10.45
CA VAL A 11 8.00 -5.37 -9.48
C VAL A 11 6.68 -6.07 -9.80
N GLY A 12 6.00 -5.65 -10.87
CA GLY A 12 4.67 -6.14 -11.23
C GLY A 12 3.52 -5.37 -10.57
N LYS A 13 3.76 -4.15 -10.08
CA LYS A 13 2.73 -3.27 -9.48
C LYS A 13 1.53 -3.01 -10.40
N SER A 14 1.77 -2.62 -11.65
CA SER A 14 0.67 -2.38 -12.60
C SER A 14 -0.01 -3.68 -13.06
N THR A 15 0.72 -4.80 -13.09
CA THR A 15 0.13 -6.13 -13.30
C THR A 15 -0.79 -6.48 -12.13
N PHE A 16 -0.35 -6.27 -10.90
CA PHE A 16 -1.16 -6.47 -9.69
C PHE A 16 -2.40 -5.57 -9.71
N PHE A 17 -2.24 -4.31 -10.08
CA PHE A 17 -3.37 -3.38 -10.22
C PHE A 17 -4.41 -3.88 -11.22
N LYS A 18 -4.00 -4.36 -12.40
CA LYS A 18 -4.89 -4.98 -13.40
C LYS A 18 -5.46 -6.32 -12.97
N ALA A 19 -4.68 -7.10 -12.21
CA ALA A 19 -5.16 -8.37 -11.67
C ALA A 19 -6.24 -8.10 -10.63
N ALA A 20 -6.09 -7.10 -9.77
CA ALA A 20 -7.04 -6.76 -8.72
C ALA A 20 -8.27 -5.99 -9.25
N THR A 21 -8.03 -5.00 -10.12
CA THR A 21 -9.06 -4.21 -10.79
C THR A 21 -9.40 -4.90 -12.10
N LEU A 22 -10.63 -5.41 -12.28
CA LEU A 22 -11.07 -6.02 -13.55
C LEU A 22 -11.09 -5.03 -14.75
N ALA A 23 -10.50 -3.84 -14.58
CA ALA A 23 -10.43 -2.74 -15.50
C ALA A 23 -9.39 -2.99 -16.60
N GLU A 24 -9.75 -2.63 -17.83
CA GLU A 24 -8.80 -2.47 -18.92
C GLU A 24 -7.96 -1.22 -18.66
N VAL A 25 -6.89 -1.36 -17.88
CA VAL A 25 -5.93 -0.25 -17.74
C VAL A 25 -5.16 -0.17 -19.05
N LYS A 26 -5.48 0.87 -19.84
CA LYS A 26 -4.69 1.28 -21.00
C LYS A 26 -3.27 1.59 -20.50
N ILE A 27 -2.32 0.70 -20.81
CA ILE A 27 -0.90 0.99 -20.64
C ILE A 27 -0.56 2.00 -21.73
N ALA A 28 -0.55 3.28 -21.39
CA ALA A 28 0.06 4.30 -22.24
C ALA A 28 1.48 4.53 -21.70
N SER A 29 2.46 3.83 -22.27
CA SER A 29 3.88 4.11 -22.06
C SER A 29 4.28 5.28 -22.95
N TYR A 30 4.26 6.50 -22.41
CA TYR A 30 4.90 7.65 -23.06
C TYR A 30 5.97 8.25 -22.14
N PRO A 31 7.21 8.52 -22.62
CA PRO A 31 8.34 8.89 -21.76
C PRO A 31 8.28 10.32 -21.19
N PHE A 32 7.19 11.07 -21.40
CA PHE A 32 7.12 12.50 -21.04
C PHE A 32 5.77 12.99 -20.51
N THR A 33 4.83 12.09 -20.20
CA THR A 33 3.59 12.49 -19.51
C THR A 33 3.80 12.49 -18.01
N THR A 34 3.40 13.57 -17.34
CA THR A 34 3.21 13.64 -15.88
C THR A 34 2.54 12.33 -15.45
N LEU A 35 3.26 11.50 -14.68
CA LEU A 35 2.82 10.17 -14.30
C LEU A 35 1.56 10.27 -13.43
N LYS A 36 0.39 10.32 -14.08
CA LYS A 36 -0.89 10.39 -13.41
C LYS A 36 -1.17 9.05 -12.76
N SER A 37 -1.51 9.07 -11.47
CA SER A 37 -1.95 7.87 -10.76
C SER A 37 -3.14 7.22 -11.48
N SER A 38 -3.18 5.90 -11.49
CA SER A 38 -4.32 5.17 -12.05
C SER A 38 -5.25 4.77 -10.91
N GLU A 39 -6.50 5.22 -10.95
CA GLU A 39 -7.53 4.82 -9.99
C GLU A 39 -8.43 3.73 -10.56
N GLY A 40 -8.79 2.75 -9.73
CA GLY A 40 -9.64 1.64 -10.12
C GLY A 40 -10.40 1.04 -8.94
N VAL A 41 -11.32 0.12 -9.23
CA VAL A 41 -12.09 -0.59 -8.21
C VAL A 41 -11.64 -2.04 -8.16
N GLY A 42 -11.04 -2.43 -7.03
CA GLY A 42 -10.79 -3.82 -6.67
C GLY A 42 -11.94 -4.39 -5.85
N TYR A 43 -11.88 -5.68 -5.53
CA TYR A 43 -12.91 -6.34 -4.76
C TYR A 43 -12.31 -7.22 -3.67
N VAL A 44 -12.86 -7.11 -2.45
CA VAL A 44 -12.56 -7.99 -1.33
C VAL A 44 -13.63 -9.07 -1.27
N ARG A 45 -13.20 -10.33 -1.22
CA ARG A 45 -14.09 -11.48 -1.12
C ARG A 45 -14.45 -11.74 0.34
N ILE A 46 -15.73 -11.89 0.63
CA ILE A 46 -16.26 -12.32 1.94
C ILE A 46 -17.31 -13.41 1.72
N GLU A 47 -17.49 -14.28 2.70
CA GLU A 47 -18.58 -15.25 2.67
C GLU A 47 -19.92 -14.52 2.70
N CYS A 48 -20.82 -14.90 1.80
CA CYS A 48 -22.15 -14.32 1.75
C CYS A 48 -23.10 -15.08 2.67
N LEU A 49 -23.88 -14.33 3.45
CA LEU A 49 -24.91 -14.87 4.34
C LEU A 49 -26.10 -15.49 3.57
N GLU A 50 -26.11 -15.46 2.23
CA GLU A 50 -27.18 -16.05 1.41
C GLU A 50 -27.42 -17.53 1.72
N LYS A 51 -26.35 -18.26 2.07
CA LYS A 51 -26.43 -19.67 2.49
C LYS A 51 -27.12 -19.85 3.83
N GLU A 52 -26.97 -18.89 4.75
CA GLU A 52 -27.58 -18.96 6.09
C GLU A 52 -29.07 -18.60 6.04
N PHE A 53 -29.43 -17.63 5.21
CA PHE A 53 -30.81 -17.13 5.11
C PHE A 53 -31.64 -17.81 4.00
N ASN A 54 -31.09 -18.81 3.29
CA ASN A 54 -31.73 -19.47 2.13
C ASN A 54 -32.38 -18.48 1.15
N THR A 55 -31.72 -17.35 0.92
CA THR A 55 -32.24 -16.25 0.11
C THR A 55 -31.19 -15.81 -0.91
N LYS A 56 -31.61 -15.28 -2.05
CA LYS A 56 -30.67 -14.82 -3.09
C LYS A 56 -30.09 -13.45 -2.72
N CYS A 57 -28.77 -13.32 -2.66
CA CYS A 57 -28.15 -12.01 -2.41
C CYS A 57 -28.33 -11.08 -3.62
N ASN A 58 -28.90 -9.89 -3.39
CA ASN A 58 -28.99 -8.82 -4.38
C ASN A 58 -28.28 -7.54 -3.86
N PRO A 59 -26.96 -7.44 -4.00
CA PRO A 59 -26.19 -6.34 -3.42
C PRO A 59 -26.34 -5.05 -4.23
N GLN A 60 -26.57 -3.91 -3.57
CA GLN A 60 -26.55 -2.59 -4.24
C GLN A 60 -25.16 -2.16 -4.72
N LYS A 61 -24.10 -2.68 -4.08
CA LYS A 61 -22.69 -2.38 -4.41
C LYS A 61 -21.91 -3.69 -4.46
N GLY A 62 -21.11 -3.86 -5.51
CA GLY A 62 -20.37 -5.10 -5.76
C GLY A 62 -21.26 -6.17 -6.39
N PHE A 63 -20.87 -7.43 -6.21
CA PHE A 63 -21.60 -8.57 -6.77
C PHE A 63 -21.43 -9.81 -5.88
N CYS A 64 -22.24 -10.84 -6.11
CA CYS A 64 -22.17 -12.12 -5.42
C CYS A 64 -22.02 -13.24 -6.46
N ILE A 65 -21.10 -14.17 -6.24
CA ILE A 65 -20.90 -15.36 -7.07
C ILE A 65 -20.84 -16.57 -6.14
N ASN A 66 -21.74 -17.54 -6.32
CA ASN A 66 -21.72 -18.83 -5.60
C ASN A 66 -21.56 -18.72 -4.07
N GLY A 67 -22.28 -17.81 -3.42
CA GLY A 67 -22.17 -17.59 -1.97
C GLY A 67 -20.94 -16.81 -1.53
N GLN A 68 -20.21 -16.19 -2.47
CA GLN A 68 -19.08 -15.32 -2.18
C GLN A 68 -19.43 -13.89 -2.61
N ARG A 69 -19.45 -12.97 -1.65
CA ARG A 69 -19.73 -11.55 -1.89
C ARG A 69 -18.43 -10.80 -2.13
N PHE A 70 -18.45 -9.95 -3.14
CA PHE A 70 -17.32 -9.12 -3.57
C PHE A 70 -17.61 -7.66 -3.24
N VAL A 71 -16.97 -7.15 -2.18
CA VAL A 71 -17.14 -5.77 -1.70
C VAL A 71 -16.15 -4.85 -2.42
N PRO A 72 -16.62 -3.79 -3.09
CA PRO A 72 -15.73 -2.91 -3.85
C PRO A 72 -14.85 -2.07 -2.93
N VAL A 73 -13.56 -1.98 -3.27
CA VAL A 73 -12.56 -1.15 -2.61
C VAL A 73 -11.83 -0.31 -3.67
N LYS A 74 -11.61 0.98 -3.39
CA LYS A 74 -10.85 1.83 -4.31
C LYS A 74 -9.36 1.48 -4.21
N LEU A 75 -8.76 1.17 -5.34
CA LEU A 75 -7.33 0.95 -5.49
C LEU A 75 -6.73 2.09 -6.31
N VAL A 76 -5.54 2.52 -5.91
CA VAL A 76 -4.77 3.52 -6.65
C VAL A 76 -3.38 2.98 -6.91
N ASP A 77 -3.02 2.91 -8.19
CA ASP A 77 -1.67 2.59 -8.61
C ASP A 77 -0.82 3.86 -8.56
N ILE A 78 0.11 3.90 -7.60
CA ILE A 78 1.03 5.01 -7.44
C ILE A 78 2.26 4.74 -8.30
N PRO A 79 2.69 5.66 -9.19
CA PRO A 79 3.94 5.51 -9.94
C PRO A 79 5.11 5.16 -9.01
N GLY A 80 6.10 4.40 -9.50
CA GLY A 80 7.19 3.93 -8.65
C GLY A 80 7.88 5.08 -7.90
N LEU A 81 8.08 4.91 -6.58
CA LEU A 81 8.84 5.85 -5.77
C LEU A 81 10.31 5.77 -6.22
N VAL A 82 10.76 6.80 -6.94
CA VAL A 82 12.18 6.96 -7.31
C VAL A 82 12.96 7.45 -6.10
N GLU A 83 14.20 6.98 -5.94
CA GLU A 83 15.12 7.40 -4.89
C GLU A 83 15.19 8.93 -4.76
N GLY A 84 15.18 9.44 -3.53
CA GLY A 84 15.22 10.88 -3.25
C GLY A 84 13.86 11.60 -3.33
N SER A 85 12.76 10.85 -3.44
CA SER A 85 11.39 11.36 -3.40
C SER A 85 11.10 12.25 -2.19
N HIS A 86 11.63 11.91 -1.01
CA HIS A 86 11.51 12.68 0.22
C HIS A 86 12.16 14.08 0.17
N ARG A 87 13.08 14.34 -0.79
CA ARG A 87 13.76 15.63 -0.96
C ARG A 87 12.98 16.64 -1.81
N GLY A 88 11.81 16.26 -2.34
CA GLY A 88 10.99 17.14 -3.19
C GLY A 88 11.60 17.43 -4.56
N LEU A 89 12.63 16.68 -4.97
CA LEU A 89 13.25 16.79 -6.28
C LEU A 89 12.43 15.98 -7.30
N GLY A 90 11.33 16.55 -7.77
CA GLY A 90 10.68 16.13 -9.02
C GLY A 90 9.36 15.35 -8.91
N MET A 91 8.83 15.09 -7.72
CA MET A 91 7.51 14.46 -7.59
C MET A 91 6.44 15.54 -7.46
N GLY A 92 5.65 15.74 -8.52
CA GLY A 92 4.61 16.76 -8.56
C GLY A 92 3.60 16.67 -7.40
N ASN A 93 2.96 17.80 -7.05
CA ASN A 93 2.02 17.90 -5.93
C ASN A 93 0.86 16.87 -5.99
N GLU A 94 0.46 16.43 -7.19
CA GLU A 94 -0.59 15.43 -7.38
C GLU A 94 -0.17 14.04 -6.88
N PHE A 95 1.09 13.64 -7.08
CA PHE A 95 1.62 12.35 -6.63
C PHE A 95 1.57 12.23 -5.11
N LEU A 96 2.05 13.27 -4.42
CA LEU A 96 2.02 13.32 -2.96
C LEU A 96 0.57 13.33 -2.43
N SER A 97 -0.34 14.04 -3.12
CA SER A 97 -1.76 14.05 -2.76
C SER A 97 -2.38 12.65 -2.77
N ASP A 98 -2.07 11.82 -3.77
CA ASP A 98 -2.62 10.47 -3.85
C ASP A 98 -2.09 9.53 -2.76
N VAL A 99 -0.79 9.60 -2.47
CA VAL A 99 -0.18 8.88 -1.33
C VAL A 99 -0.83 9.35 -0.02
N MET A 100 -1.04 10.66 0.15
CA MET A 100 -1.62 11.25 1.37
C MET A 100 -3.06 10.81 1.61
N GLN A 101 -3.86 10.71 0.53
CA GLN A 101 -5.26 10.32 0.60
C GLN A 101 -5.50 8.81 0.78
N ALA A 102 -4.49 7.97 0.57
CA ALA A 102 -4.62 6.53 0.79
C ALA A 102 -4.84 6.21 2.27
N ASP A 103 -5.75 5.31 2.61
CA ASP A 103 -6.01 4.88 3.99
C ASP A 103 -5.06 3.74 4.42
N ALA A 104 -4.49 3.00 3.46
CA ALA A 104 -3.54 1.91 3.69
C ALA A 104 -2.67 1.70 2.43
N PHE A 105 -1.54 1.02 2.62
CA PHE A 105 -0.61 0.67 1.55
C PHE A 105 -0.51 -0.84 1.32
N ILE A 106 -0.41 -1.23 0.05
CA ILE A 106 0.08 -2.56 -0.33
C ILE A 106 1.43 -2.34 -1.02
N HIS A 107 2.49 -2.77 -0.36
CA HIS A 107 3.85 -2.71 -0.89
C HIS A 107 4.12 -3.95 -1.73
N ILE A 108 4.16 -3.78 -3.05
CA ILE A 108 4.52 -4.83 -4.01
C ILE A 108 6.03 -4.96 -4.05
N VAL A 109 6.55 -6.12 -3.66
CA VAL A 109 7.98 -6.43 -3.65
C VAL A 109 8.25 -7.57 -4.62
N ASP A 110 9.31 -7.45 -5.42
CA ASP A 110 9.75 -8.53 -6.30
C ASP A 110 10.61 -9.53 -5.51
N VAL A 111 10.04 -10.70 -5.18
CA VAL A 111 10.78 -11.71 -4.41
C VAL A 111 11.70 -12.58 -5.25
N SER A 112 11.65 -12.50 -6.59
CA SER A 112 12.57 -13.28 -7.43
C SER A 112 14.01 -12.79 -7.35
N GLY A 113 14.21 -11.52 -6.96
CA GLY A 113 15.53 -10.90 -6.94
C GLY A 113 16.07 -10.58 -8.35
N GLU A 114 15.21 -10.61 -9.37
CA GLU A 114 15.59 -10.32 -10.76
C GLU A 114 15.57 -8.82 -11.09
N THR A 115 15.20 -7.96 -10.14
CA THR A 115 15.19 -6.51 -10.30
C THR A 115 15.99 -5.82 -9.20
N ASP A 116 16.84 -4.85 -9.57
CA ASP A 116 17.52 -3.97 -8.62
C ASP A 116 16.58 -2.86 -8.09
N ILE A 117 17.12 -1.95 -7.27
CA ILE A 117 16.35 -0.86 -6.65
C ILE A 117 15.76 0.14 -7.66
N GLU A 118 16.39 0.30 -8.82
CA GLU A 118 15.89 1.15 -9.91
C GLU A 118 14.86 0.43 -10.79
N GLY A 119 14.61 -0.86 -10.54
CA GLY A 119 13.72 -1.70 -11.34
C GLY A 119 14.35 -2.19 -12.64
N LYS A 120 15.69 -2.17 -12.75
CA LYS A 120 16.44 -2.74 -13.87
C LYS A 120 16.70 -4.23 -13.63
N PRO A 121 16.84 -5.04 -14.70
CA PRO A 121 17.19 -6.44 -14.56
C PRO A 121 18.52 -6.62 -13.82
N SER A 122 18.49 -7.40 -12.75
CA SER A 122 19.65 -7.74 -11.92
C SER A 122 19.65 -9.23 -11.63
N LYS A 123 20.79 -9.75 -11.18
CA LYS A 123 20.91 -11.13 -10.70
C LYS A 123 21.14 -11.08 -9.20
N ASP A 124 20.34 -11.85 -8.46
CA ASP A 124 20.49 -12.06 -7.02
C ASP A 124 20.34 -10.78 -6.16
N HIS A 125 19.44 -9.87 -6.55
CA HIS A 125 19.07 -8.75 -5.68
C HIS A 125 18.34 -9.25 -4.43
N ASP A 126 18.60 -8.60 -3.30
CA ASP A 126 18.02 -8.96 -2.01
C ASP A 126 16.72 -8.18 -1.75
N PRO A 127 15.53 -8.82 -1.78
CA PRO A 127 14.25 -8.12 -1.64
C PRO A 127 14.08 -7.43 -0.28
N SER A 128 14.82 -7.86 0.75
CA SER A 128 14.81 -7.22 2.08
C SER A 128 15.19 -5.75 2.02
N LYS A 129 16.16 -5.42 1.15
CA LYS A 129 16.63 -4.04 0.95
C LYS A 129 15.54 -3.15 0.37
N ASP A 130 14.66 -3.70 -0.48
CA ASP A 130 13.56 -2.94 -1.06
C ASP A 130 12.52 -2.56 0.01
N ILE A 131 12.27 -3.47 0.97
CA ILE A 131 11.36 -3.25 2.09
C ILE A 131 11.92 -2.17 3.03
N GLU A 132 13.18 -2.33 3.45
CA GLU A 132 13.86 -1.37 4.33
C GLU A 132 13.90 0.02 3.69
N PHE A 133 14.31 0.09 2.42
CA PHE A 133 14.39 1.35 1.69
C PHE A 133 13.05 2.09 1.66
N LEU A 134 11.94 1.39 1.36
CA LEU A 134 10.64 2.04 1.28
C LEU A 134 10.11 2.49 2.64
N GLU A 135 10.32 1.68 3.68
CA GLU A 135 9.99 2.03 5.05
C GLU A 135 10.75 3.30 5.49
N GLU A 136 12.05 3.37 5.22
CA GLU A 136 12.88 4.54 5.52
C GLU A 136 12.43 5.78 4.75
N GLU A 137 12.14 5.68 3.45
CA GLU A 137 11.66 6.81 2.64
C GLU A 137 10.32 7.35 3.17
N LEU A 138 9.37 6.46 3.52
CA LEU A 138 8.08 6.88 4.06
C LEU A 138 8.21 7.53 5.44
N ASP A 139 9.05 6.97 6.32
CA ASP A 139 9.31 7.52 7.64
C ASP A 139 9.99 8.90 7.54
N MET A 140 10.98 9.05 6.65
CA MET A 140 11.66 10.32 6.40
C MET A 140 10.73 11.35 5.77
N TRP A 141 9.80 10.93 4.90
CA TRP A 141 8.77 11.81 4.35
C TRP A 141 7.83 12.34 5.44
N TYR A 142 7.33 11.47 6.31
CA TYR A 142 6.52 11.86 7.47
C TYR A 142 7.28 12.81 8.40
N TYR A 143 8.54 12.51 8.69
CA TYR A 143 9.41 13.37 9.49
C TYR A 143 9.58 14.75 8.85
N ASN A 144 9.80 14.83 7.54
CA ASN A 144 9.95 16.09 6.81
C ASN A 144 8.67 16.94 6.81
N ILE A 145 7.49 16.31 6.77
CA ILE A 145 6.21 17.01 6.95
C ILE A 145 6.11 17.51 8.39
N PHE A 146 6.44 16.65 9.36
CA PHE A 146 6.37 16.97 10.78
C PHE A 146 7.30 18.11 11.15
N ILE A 147 8.57 18.10 10.75
CA ILE A 147 9.55 19.13 11.12
C ILE A 147 9.21 20.52 10.54
N LYS A 148 8.64 20.55 9.32
CA LYS A 148 8.15 21.79 8.70
C LYS A 148 7.02 22.40 9.52
N ALA A 149 6.08 21.58 9.98
CA ALA A 149 4.99 22.01 10.85
C ALA A 149 5.50 22.34 12.27
N TRP A 150 6.45 21.56 12.79
CA TRP A 150 6.99 21.63 14.15
C TRP A 150 7.54 23.01 14.48
N LYS A 151 8.33 23.61 13.58
CA LYS A 151 8.90 24.96 13.80
C LYS A 151 7.84 26.03 14.03
N SER A 152 6.70 25.94 13.34
CA SER A 152 5.58 26.87 13.50
C SER A 152 4.73 26.53 14.73
N PHE A 153 4.61 25.24 15.03
CA PHE A 153 3.78 24.70 16.08
C PHE A 153 4.39 24.89 17.47
N ALA A 154 5.67 24.54 17.65
CA ALA A 154 6.40 24.73 18.91
C ALA A 154 6.24 26.16 19.46
N ARG A 155 6.26 27.16 18.57
CA ARG A 155 6.06 28.58 18.92
C ARG A 155 4.60 28.93 19.31
N LYS A 156 3.60 28.35 18.66
CA LYS A 156 2.17 28.67 18.91
C LYS A 156 1.60 27.97 20.14
N THR A 157 1.96 26.71 20.36
CA THR A 157 1.41 25.91 21.47
C THR A 157 1.83 26.44 22.84
N GLU A 158 3.03 27.02 22.94
CA GLU A 158 3.48 27.71 24.16
C GLU A 158 2.62 28.93 24.52
N MET A 159 2.09 29.63 23.51
CA MET A 159 1.31 30.85 23.71
C MET A 159 -0.17 30.58 24.00
N GLU A 160 -0.76 29.54 23.39
CA GLU A 160 -2.22 29.35 23.38
C GLU A 160 -2.75 28.23 24.30
N LYS A 161 -1.88 27.47 25.01
CA LYS A 161 -2.28 26.27 25.79
C LYS A 161 -3.21 25.31 25.02
N GLY A 162 -3.07 25.27 23.69
CA GLY A 162 -3.84 24.37 22.84
C GLY A 162 -3.45 22.91 23.08
N LYS A 163 -4.39 21.98 22.93
CA LYS A 163 -4.09 20.54 23.01
C LYS A 163 -3.18 20.15 21.85
N PHE A 164 -2.06 19.51 22.17
CA PHE A 164 -1.06 19.08 21.18
C PHE A 164 -1.69 18.18 20.11
N SER A 165 -2.51 17.23 20.56
CA SER A 165 -3.18 16.25 19.71
C SER A 165 -4.09 16.88 18.65
N GLU A 166 -4.90 17.89 19.02
CA GLU A 166 -5.80 18.60 18.09
C GLU A 166 -5.01 19.38 17.02
N ALA A 167 -3.91 20.00 17.42
CA ALA A 167 -3.10 20.80 16.51
C ALA A 167 -2.32 19.94 15.51
N VAL A 168 -1.75 18.81 15.96
CA VAL A 168 -1.11 17.83 15.07
C VAL A 168 -2.15 17.25 14.12
N ALA A 169 -3.33 16.83 14.61
CA ALA A 169 -4.39 16.32 13.74
C ALA A 169 -4.84 17.35 12.68
N LYS A 170 -4.95 18.63 13.03
CA LYS A 170 -5.27 19.70 12.06
C LYS A 170 -4.21 19.85 10.98
N GLN A 171 -2.93 19.82 11.35
CA GLN A 171 -1.82 19.93 10.38
C GLN A 171 -1.72 18.69 9.49
N PHE A 172 -1.97 17.51 10.06
CA PHE A 172 -1.94 16.23 9.36
C PHE A 172 -3.31 15.82 8.78
N SER A 173 -4.24 16.76 8.70
CA SER A 173 -5.58 16.52 8.13
C SER A 173 -5.50 16.06 6.67
N GLY A 174 -4.53 16.55 5.90
CA GLY A 174 -4.25 16.09 4.55
C GLY A 174 -3.80 14.62 4.47
N LEU A 175 -3.18 14.11 5.53
CA LEU A 175 -2.80 12.70 5.69
C LEU A 175 -3.91 11.86 6.35
N LYS A 176 -5.10 12.44 6.60
CA LYS A 176 -6.21 11.80 7.33
C LYS A 176 -5.85 11.29 8.72
N VAL A 177 -4.88 11.94 9.37
CA VAL A 177 -4.52 11.61 10.76
C VAL A 177 -5.60 12.15 11.69
N THR A 178 -6.03 11.30 12.62
CA THR A 178 -7.02 11.65 13.65
C THR A 178 -6.34 11.95 14.99
N GLU A 179 -7.02 12.68 15.87
CA GLU A 179 -6.52 13.00 17.21
C GLU A 179 -6.25 11.74 18.05
N ASP A 180 -7.09 10.72 17.89
CA ASP A 180 -6.94 9.45 18.61
C ASP A 180 -5.68 8.70 18.17
N GLN A 181 -5.32 8.74 16.89
CA GLN A 181 -4.07 8.17 16.39
C GLN A 181 -2.85 8.92 16.93
N VAL A 182 -2.93 10.24 17.07
CA VAL A 182 -1.86 11.05 17.68
C VAL A 182 -1.68 10.68 19.16
N LYS A 183 -2.78 10.59 19.92
CA LYS A 183 -2.74 10.15 21.33
C LYS A 183 -2.21 8.73 21.48
N GLU A 184 -2.59 7.83 20.57
CA GLU A 184 -2.06 6.46 20.57
C GLU A 184 -0.54 6.44 20.32
N ALA A 185 -0.05 7.24 19.37
CA ALA A 185 1.38 7.38 19.09
C ALA A 185 2.15 7.91 20.30
N LEU A 186 1.64 8.96 20.96
CA LEU A 186 2.21 9.51 22.19
C LEU A 186 2.27 8.46 23.31
N ARG A 187 1.17 7.72 23.51
CA ARG A 187 1.10 6.67 24.53
C ARG A 187 2.08 5.52 24.28
N LYS A 188 2.27 5.12 23.02
CA LYS A 188 3.23 4.06 22.65
C LYS A 188 4.68 4.47 22.93
N LEU A 189 5.02 5.74 22.71
CA LEU A 189 6.37 6.26 22.93
C LEU A 189 6.60 6.81 24.35
N GLY A 190 5.54 6.97 25.15
CA GLY A 190 5.64 7.58 26.48
C GLY A 190 6.03 9.05 26.43
N LEU A 191 5.76 9.75 25.32
CA LEU A 191 6.11 11.15 25.12
C LEU A 191 5.08 12.09 25.76
N ASP A 192 5.55 13.19 26.33
CA ASP A 192 4.71 14.26 26.88
C ASP A 192 4.10 15.09 25.74
N GLU A 193 2.92 15.68 25.96
CA GLU A 193 2.28 16.58 25.00
C GLU A 193 3.03 17.92 24.85
N LYS A 194 4.03 18.19 25.69
CA LYS A 194 4.85 19.40 25.62
C LYS A 194 5.96 19.30 24.56
N PRO A 195 5.90 20.11 23.49
CA PRO A 195 6.89 20.09 22.41
C PRO A 195 8.33 20.38 22.87
N THR A 196 8.51 21.19 23.90
CA THR A 196 9.83 21.63 24.37
C THR A 196 10.67 20.53 25.01
N LEU A 197 10.04 19.43 25.42
CA LEU A 197 10.73 18.29 26.04
C LEU A 197 11.28 17.32 25.00
N TRP A 198 10.89 17.48 23.73
CA TRP A 198 11.23 16.54 22.67
C TRP A 198 12.60 16.84 22.08
N LYS A 199 13.38 15.80 21.88
CA LYS A 199 14.63 15.82 21.13
C LYS A 199 14.36 15.50 19.66
N ASP A 200 15.33 15.78 18.80
CA ASP A 200 15.25 15.43 17.38
C ASP A 200 15.06 13.93 17.13
N SER A 201 15.59 13.07 18.02
CA SER A 201 15.33 11.62 18.01
C SER A 201 13.85 11.31 18.20
N ASP A 202 13.21 11.97 19.16
CA ASP A 202 11.82 11.74 19.55
C ASP A 202 10.87 12.18 18.43
N LEU A 203 11.23 13.25 17.71
CA LEU A 203 10.50 13.69 16.52
C LEU A 203 10.50 12.63 15.42
N LYS A 204 11.65 11.98 15.18
CA LYS A 204 11.78 10.95 14.15
C LYS A 204 11.01 9.68 14.53
N GLU A 205 11.14 9.25 15.78
CA GLU A 205 10.40 8.08 16.29
C GLU A 205 8.89 8.32 16.28
N PHE A 206 8.44 9.49 16.72
CA PHE A 206 7.03 9.87 16.65
C PHE A 206 6.49 9.88 15.23
N ALA A 207 7.24 10.43 14.27
CA ALA A 207 6.85 10.43 12.86
C ALA A 207 6.71 9.01 12.30
N SER A 208 7.65 8.11 12.63
CA SER A 208 7.60 6.70 12.21
C SER A 208 6.38 5.98 12.82
N ILE A 209 6.17 6.08 14.13
CA ILE A 209 5.02 5.45 14.80
C ILE A 209 3.70 6.00 14.29
N LEU A 210 3.61 7.32 14.11
CA LEU A 210 2.41 7.96 13.57
C LEU A 210 2.13 7.47 12.15
N ARG A 211 3.16 7.30 11.30
CA ARG A 211 3.01 6.68 9.98
C ARG A 211 2.46 5.26 10.10
N LYS A 212 3.02 4.40 10.96
CA LYS A 212 2.56 3.00 11.08
C LYS A 212 1.09 2.89 11.49
N ILE A 213 0.66 3.78 12.40
CA ILE A 213 -0.73 3.82 12.90
C ILE A 213 -1.67 4.42 11.85
N SER A 214 -1.28 5.53 11.22
CA SER A 214 -2.13 6.25 10.28
C SER A 214 -2.25 5.58 8.92
N LYS A 215 -1.20 4.87 8.49
CA LYS A 215 -1.10 4.18 7.21
C LYS A 215 -0.56 2.77 7.42
N PRO A 216 -1.41 1.81 7.82
CA PRO A 216 -1.00 0.41 7.88
C PRO A 216 -0.56 -0.06 6.50
N MET A 217 0.46 -0.92 6.47
CA MET A 217 1.05 -1.45 5.26
C MET A 217 1.12 -2.98 5.31
N ILE A 218 0.81 -3.61 4.18
CA ILE A 218 0.98 -5.04 3.95
C ILE A 218 1.97 -5.20 2.79
N ILE A 219 2.82 -6.22 2.86
CA ILE A 219 3.75 -6.54 1.79
C ILE A 219 3.14 -7.65 0.93
N ALA A 220 3.04 -7.41 -0.37
CA ALA A 220 2.72 -8.41 -1.37
C ALA A 220 4.04 -8.89 -2.01
N ALA A 221 4.49 -10.07 -1.60
CA ALA A 221 5.66 -10.75 -2.13
C ALA A 221 5.33 -11.33 -3.51
N ASN A 222 5.51 -10.51 -4.55
CA ASN A 222 5.12 -10.80 -5.92
C ASN A 222 6.19 -11.59 -6.70
N LYS A 223 5.75 -12.27 -7.77
CA LYS A 223 6.57 -13.18 -8.58
C LYS A 223 7.05 -14.42 -7.81
N ILE A 224 6.22 -14.92 -6.88
CA ILE A 224 6.52 -16.14 -6.11
C ILE A 224 6.67 -17.39 -6.99
N ASP A 225 6.13 -17.34 -8.21
CA ASP A 225 6.20 -18.37 -9.24
C ASP A 225 7.58 -18.54 -9.88
N LEU A 226 8.50 -17.57 -9.72
CA LEU A 226 9.84 -17.63 -10.30
C LEU A 226 10.83 -18.46 -9.46
N LEU A 227 11.93 -18.85 -10.12
CA LEU A 227 13.05 -19.54 -9.48
C LEU A 227 13.67 -18.63 -8.41
N ASN A 228 14.10 -19.20 -7.28
CA ASN A 228 14.63 -18.52 -6.08
C ASN A 228 13.62 -17.74 -5.23
N SER A 229 12.43 -17.41 -5.74
CA SER A 229 11.43 -16.62 -5.00
C SER A 229 11.03 -17.24 -3.66
N LYS A 230 10.90 -18.57 -3.59
CA LYS A 230 10.54 -19.26 -2.35
C LYS A 230 11.58 -19.09 -1.25
N LYS A 231 12.88 -19.17 -1.60
CA LYS A 231 13.98 -19.00 -0.64
C LYS A 231 14.02 -17.57 -0.10
N ASN A 232 13.86 -16.59 -0.99
CA ASN A 232 13.82 -15.18 -0.61
C ASN A 232 12.59 -14.87 0.26
N TYR A 233 11.42 -15.40 -0.09
CA TYR A 233 10.22 -15.26 0.72
C TYR A 233 10.39 -15.84 2.14
N GLU A 234 10.98 -17.03 2.28
CA GLU A 234 11.26 -17.62 3.60
C GLU A 234 12.28 -16.79 4.41
N LYS A 235 13.24 -16.14 3.73
CA LYS A 235 14.17 -15.19 4.36
C LYS A 235 13.43 -13.96 4.87
N LEU A 236 12.56 -13.36 4.06
CA LEU A 236 11.76 -12.19 4.43
C LEU A 236 10.89 -12.43 5.65
N LEU A 237 10.26 -13.60 5.75
CA LEU A 237 9.46 -13.97 6.92
C LEU A 237 10.29 -14.05 8.21
N LYS A 238 11.57 -14.38 8.12
CA LYS A 238 12.47 -14.45 9.29
C LYS A 238 13.02 -13.09 9.69
N GLU A 239 13.31 -12.23 8.71
CA GLU A 239 13.87 -10.89 8.95
C GLU A 239 12.81 -9.90 9.42
N PHE A 240 11.56 -10.03 8.95
CA PHE A 240 10.46 -9.13 9.27
C PHE A 240 9.26 -9.87 9.88
N PRO A 241 9.39 -10.43 11.10
CA PRO A 241 8.32 -11.21 11.73
C PRO A 241 7.08 -10.36 12.08
N ASP A 242 7.26 -9.06 12.26
CA ASP A 242 6.19 -8.12 12.61
C ASP A 242 5.41 -7.61 11.38
N LEU A 243 5.91 -7.85 10.16
CA LEU A 243 5.28 -7.42 8.93
C LEU A 243 4.38 -8.51 8.35
N MET A 244 3.18 -8.13 7.92
CA MET A 244 2.31 -9.04 7.18
C MET A 244 2.82 -9.15 5.74
N ILE A 245 3.47 -10.26 5.42
CA ILE A 245 3.98 -10.57 4.08
C ILE A 245 3.12 -11.67 3.47
N VAL A 246 2.51 -11.39 2.32
CA VAL A 246 1.61 -12.29 1.61
C VAL A 246 2.24 -12.67 0.26
N PRO A 247 2.46 -13.96 -0.02
CA PRO A 247 3.00 -14.38 -1.30
C PRO A 247 1.92 -14.25 -2.38
N CYS A 248 2.30 -13.71 -3.54
CA CYS A 248 1.38 -13.58 -4.67
C CYS A 248 2.09 -13.76 -6.01
N SER A 249 1.31 -14.12 -7.01
CA SER A 249 1.71 -14.05 -8.42
C SER A 249 0.67 -13.23 -9.17
N ALA A 250 0.97 -11.95 -9.37
CA ALA A 250 0.07 -11.03 -10.05
C ALA A 250 -0.19 -11.45 -11.50
N ASP A 251 0.82 -12.00 -12.17
CA ASP A 251 0.71 -12.44 -13.56
C ASP A 251 -0.20 -13.67 -13.70
N SER A 252 -0.03 -14.65 -12.81
CA SER A 252 -0.90 -15.83 -12.76
C SER A 252 -2.36 -15.46 -12.50
N GLU A 253 -2.64 -14.58 -11.53
CA GLU A 253 -4.02 -14.14 -11.24
C GLU A 253 -4.62 -13.36 -12.43
N LEU A 254 -3.81 -12.54 -13.12
CA LEU A 254 -4.25 -11.83 -14.31
C LEU A 254 -4.63 -12.80 -15.44
N ALA A 255 -3.79 -13.81 -15.69
CA ALA A 255 -4.04 -14.84 -16.69
C ALA A 255 -5.32 -15.63 -16.40
N LEU A 256 -5.51 -16.08 -15.15
CA LEU A 256 -6.73 -16.78 -14.74
C LEU A 256 -7.97 -15.92 -14.94
N ARG A 257 -7.92 -14.64 -14.57
CA ARG A 257 -9.04 -13.71 -14.77
C ARG A 257 -9.35 -13.45 -16.24
N GLN A 258 -8.34 -13.38 -17.10
CA GLN A 258 -8.54 -13.27 -18.54
C GLN A 258 -9.17 -14.53 -19.12
N ALA A 259 -8.74 -15.72 -18.68
CA ALA A 259 -9.32 -16.98 -19.09
C ALA A 259 -10.80 -17.13 -18.68
N VAL A 260 -11.18 -16.62 -17.50
CA VAL A 260 -12.60 -16.52 -17.09
C VAL A 260 -13.39 -15.60 -18.03
N LYS A 261 -12.84 -14.43 -18.38
CA LYS A 261 -13.48 -13.50 -19.32
C LYS A 261 -13.69 -14.10 -20.72
N SER A 262 -12.84 -15.05 -21.11
CA SER A 262 -12.93 -15.76 -22.38
C SER A 262 -13.76 -17.06 -22.32
N ASP A 263 -14.44 -17.32 -21.20
CA ASP A 263 -15.21 -18.55 -20.94
C ASP A 263 -14.39 -19.83 -21.17
N LEU A 264 -13.09 -19.79 -20.85
CA LEU A 264 -12.16 -20.93 -20.96
C LEU A 264 -12.10 -21.74 -19.67
N ILE A 265 -12.24 -21.08 -18.51
CA ILE A 265 -12.18 -21.70 -17.19
C ILE A 265 -13.30 -21.22 -16.27
N ASP A 266 -13.73 -22.08 -15.35
CA ASP A 266 -14.50 -21.69 -14.17
C ASP A 266 -13.53 -21.44 -13.01
N TYR A 267 -13.41 -20.17 -12.63
CA TYR A 267 -12.53 -19.71 -11.56
C TYR A 267 -13.16 -18.53 -10.83
N ILE A 268 -13.21 -18.63 -9.50
CA ILE A 268 -13.56 -17.52 -8.63
C ILE A 268 -12.25 -16.88 -8.13
N PRO A 269 -12.04 -15.56 -8.32
CA PRO A 269 -10.82 -14.89 -7.88
C PRO A 269 -10.43 -15.20 -6.43
N GLY A 270 -9.17 -15.60 -6.24
CA GLY A 270 -8.61 -16.04 -4.95
C GLY A 270 -8.93 -17.48 -4.57
N ASN A 271 -9.45 -18.31 -5.49
CA ASN A 271 -9.56 -19.75 -5.27
C ASN A 271 -8.21 -20.46 -5.41
N LYS A 272 -8.09 -21.62 -4.74
CA LYS A 272 -6.90 -22.49 -4.85
C LYS A 272 -6.89 -23.32 -6.13
N SER A 273 -8.03 -23.44 -6.80
CA SER A 273 -8.22 -24.28 -7.98
C SER A 273 -9.20 -23.62 -8.95
N PHE A 274 -9.12 -24.05 -10.20
CA PHE A 274 -10.02 -23.70 -11.30
C PHE A 274 -10.35 -24.95 -12.11
N ILE A 275 -11.44 -24.89 -12.88
CA ILE A 275 -11.88 -25.98 -13.77
C ILE A 275 -11.73 -25.51 -15.21
N ILE A 276 -11.16 -26.33 -16.07
CA ILE A 276 -11.03 -26.04 -17.50
C ILE A 276 -12.34 -26.42 -18.19
N LEU A 277 -12.95 -25.48 -18.90
CA LEU A 277 -14.25 -25.66 -19.59
C LEU A 277 -14.09 -25.96 -21.08
N LYS A 278 -13.00 -25.49 -21.70
CA LYS A 278 -12.65 -25.71 -23.11
C LYS A 278 -11.15 -25.98 -23.24
N ASP A 279 -10.76 -26.84 -24.18
CA ASP A 279 -9.34 -27.07 -24.48
C ASP A 279 -8.69 -25.74 -24.92
N LEU A 280 -7.57 -25.41 -24.27
CA LEU A 280 -6.77 -24.19 -24.43
C LEU A 280 -6.04 -24.12 -25.77
#